data_AF-A0A2P5M5D9-F1
#
_entry.id   AF-A0A2P5M5D9-F1
#
_cell.length_a   1.000
_cell.length_b   1.000
_cell.length_c   1.000
_cell.angle_alpha   90.00
_cell.angle_beta   90.00
_cell.angle_gamma   90.00
#
_symmetry.space_group_name_H-M   'P 1'
#
loop_
_entity.id
_entity.type
_entity.pdbx_description
1 polymer ?
#
loop_
_entity_poly.entity_id
_entity_poly.type
_entity_poly.pdbx_seq_one_letter_code
_entity_poly.pdbx_strand_id
1 'polypeptide(L)'
;MQLEAQAQEKLVTTTAAAGADPEALKGDESLIDDIRLLGRLLGDAVREHEGPTAFERIETIRRLSVAASRNGDAEADRNLDALLRALTAEEARTVIRAFSYFSHLANIAEDLHPLQQRARAQASGAFTGAPSLATTFARLRKAAVGAGKIAQALARGWISPVLTAHPTEVRRKSLLDAEHAIFKLLAAREHMRGKAERAQNEMQLRARVSQLWQTELLRHSRLTVRDEIENTLSYYRSTFLREIPRLYADIEQRLEGLRVPPFLRMGAWVGGDRDGNPNVTAESLSTALRMQCETALRFYLVEVHELGAELSISRRYAGCTKALEALA
;
A
#
# COMPACT_ATOMS: atom_id res chain seq x y z
N MET A 1 -12.55 -0.55 25.51
CA MET A 1 -12.79 0.46 24.46
C MET A 1 -12.49 1.90 24.90
N GLN A 2 -13.01 2.41 26.04
CA GLN A 2 -12.68 3.77 26.51
C GLN A 2 -11.23 3.94 27.04
N LEU A 3 -10.62 2.88 27.57
CA LEU A 3 -9.25 2.93 28.12
C LEU A 3 -8.15 2.85 27.05
N GLU A 4 -8.44 2.30 25.87
CA GLU A 4 -7.53 2.36 24.71
C GLU A 4 -7.56 3.73 24.02
N ALA A 5 -8.64 4.48 24.19
CA ALA A 5 -8.68 5.88 23.80
C ALA A 5 -7.67 6.71 24.56
N GLN A 6 -7.64 6.58 25.87
CA GLN A 6 -6.70 7.31 26.71
C GLN A 6 -5.24 6.82 26.57
N ALA A 7 -5.03 5.56 26.15
CA ALA A 7 -3.70 4.96 26.03
C ALA A 7 -3.04 5.14 24.66
N GLN A 8 -3.80 5.39 23.59
CA GLN A 8 -3.29 5.82 22.28
C GLN A 8 -3.16 7.36 22.21
N GLU A 9 -4.08 8.09 22.87
CA GLU A 9 -4.02 9.54 23.07
C GLU A 9 -2.70 9.98 23.75
N LYS A 10 -2.09 9.13 24.59
CA LYS A 10 -0.78 9.38 25.25
C LYS A 10 0.48 9.00 24.47
N LEU A 11 0.42 8.06 23.52
CA LEU A 11 1.57 7.74 22.67
C LEU A 11 1.85 8.86 21.67
N VAL A 12 0.78 9.52 21.22
CA VAL A 12 0.81 10.70 20.34
C VAL A 12 1.26 11.97 21.08
N THR A 13 0.75 12.21 22.30
CA THR A 13 1.07 13.45 23.04
C THR A 13 2.48 13.51 23.59
N THR A 14 3.21 12.39 23.73
CA THR A 14 4.57 12.41 24.30
C THR A 14 5.64 12.90 23.29
N THR A 15 5.29 13.07 22.01
CA THR A 15 6.17 13.74 21.02
C THR A 15 5.72 15.16 20.65
N ALA A 16 4.63 15.64 21.26
CA ALA A 16 4.00 16.92 20.91
C ALA A 16 3.77 17.79 22.16
N ALA A 17 4.85 18.31 22.75
CA ALA A 17 4.76 19.39 23.72
C ALA A 17 5.68 20.54 23.31
N ALA A 18 5.14 21.41 22.45
CA ALA A 18 5.33 22.87 22.35
C ALA A 18 5.14 23.32 20.88
N GLY A 19 3.89 23.59 20.47
CA GLY A 19 3.58 24.25 19.19
C GLY A 19 3.00 23.38 18.07
N ALA A 20 2.34 22.25 18.36
CA ALA A 20 1.73 21.41 17.33
C ALA A 20 0.45 22.03 16.73
N ASP A 21 0.36 22.00 15.41
CA ASP A 21 -0.76 22.48 14.60
C ASP A 21 -2.05 21.68 14.89
N PRO A 22 -3.21 22.32 15.14
CA PRO A 22 -4.49 21.63 15.34
C PRO A 22 -4.91 20.68 14.19
N GLU A 23 -4.36 20.81 12.97
CA GLU A 23 -4.55 19.81 11.91
C GLU A 23 -3.77 18.50 12.16
N ALA A 24 -2.61 18.55 12.83
CA ALA A 24 -1.82 17.36 13.16
C ALA A 24 -2.51 16.49 14.22
N LEU A 25 -3.13 17.13 15.22
CA LEU A 25 -3.91 16.45 16.28
C LEU A 25 -5.14 15.71 15.72
N LYS A 26 -5.84 16.30 14.74
CA LYS A 26 -6.92 15.62 13.99
C LYS A 26 -6.40 14.49 13.09
N GLY A 27 -5.14 14.57 12.66
CA GLY A 27 -4.46 13.51 11.93
C GLY A 27 -4.42 12.24 12.78
N ASP A 28 -3.84 12.33 13.97
CA ASP A 28 -3.65 11.17 14.84
C ASP A 28 -4.97 10.51 15.29
N GLU A 29 -6.05 11.27 15.48
CA GLU A 29 -7.39 10.73 15.75
C GLU A 29 -7.92 9.86 14.60
N SER A 30 -7.71 10.28 13.35
CA SER A 30 -8.15 9.54 12.15
C SER A 30 -7.45 8.19 12.04
N LEU A 31 -6.14 8.15 12.30
CA LEU A 31 -5.36 6.91 12.31
C LEU A 31 -5.88 5.94 13.39
N ILE A 32 -6.10 6.47 14.59
CA ILE A 32 -6.60 5.68 15.71
C ILE A 32 -7.98 5.10 15.41
N ASP A 33 -8.87 5.87 14.80
CA ASP A 33 -10.22 5.41 14.44
C ASP A 33 -10.18 4.29 13.39
N ASP A 34 -9.29 4.39 12.40
CA ASP A 34 -9.08 3.37 11.38
C ASP A 34 -8.53 2.07 11.98
N ILE A 35 -7.51 2.15 12.85
CA ILE A 35 -6.97 1.00 13.58
C ILE A 35 -8.08 0.34 14.42
N ARG A 36 -8.90 1.13 15.11
CA ARG A 36 -10.03 0.59 15.91
C ARG A 36 -11.09 -0.05 15.05
N LEU A 37 -11.41 0.52 13.89
CA LEU A 37 -12.37 -0.05 12.96
C LEU A 37 -11.89 -1.43 12.50
N LEU A 38 -10.67 -1.52 11.99
CA LEU A 38 -10.10 -2.79 11.52
C LEU A 38 -9.95 -3.81 12.66
N GLY A 39 -9.55 -3.37 13.85
CA GLY A 39 -9.48 -4.21 15.05
C GLY A 39 -10.83 -4.78 15.47
N ARG A 40 -11.91 -3.98 15.44
CA ARG A 40 -13.27 -4.45 15.70
C ARG A 40 -13.72 -5.48 14.66
N LEU A 41 -13.50 -5.21 13.37
CA LEU A 41 -13.86 -6.13 12.30
C LEU A 41 -13.10 -7.47 12.41
N LEU A 42 -11.83 -7.44 12.80
CA LEU A 42 -11.06 -8.65 13.06
C LEU A 42 -11.61 -9.41 14.27
N GLY A 43 -11.91 -8.70 15.37
CA GLY A 43 -12.52 -9.29 16.55
C GLY A 43 -13.86 -9.96 16.26
N ASP A 44 -14.68 -9.35 15.41
CA ASP A 44 -15.96 -9.92 14.96
C ASP A 44 -15.74 -11.18 14.10
N ALA A 45 -14.76 -11.16 13.18
CA ALA A 45 -14.40 -12.34 12.39
C ALA A 45 -13.89 -13.50 13.28
N VAL A 46 -13.06 -13.21 14.28
CA VAL A 46 -12.60 -14.21 15.26
C VAL A 46 -13.78 -14.76 16.06
N ARG A 47 -14.67 -13.90 16.56
CA ARG A 47 -15.84 -14.34 17.33
C ARG A 47 -16.78 -15.21 16.51
N GLU A 48 -16.96 -14.89 15.23
CA GLU A 48 -17.81 -15.62 14.30
C GLU A 48 -17.23 -16.99 13.91
N HIS A 49 -15.92 -17.09 13.69
CA HIS A 49 -15.29 -18.30 13.17
C HIS A 49 -14.68 -19.22 14.24
N GLU A 50 -14.14 -18.65 15.32
CA GLU A 50 -13.46 -19.39 16.41
C GLU A 50 -14.29 -19.43 17.71
N GLY A 51 -15.38 -18.66 17.76
CA GLY A 51 -16.29 -18.58 18.90
C GLY A 51 -15.89 -17.56 19.98
N PRO A 52 -16.78 -17.31 20.94
CA PRO A 52 -16.61 -16.27 21.97
C PRO A 52 -15.46 -16.56 22.93
N THR A 53 -15.20 -17.84 23.25
CA THR A 53 -14.11 -18.23 24.16
C THR A 53 -12.73 -17.90 23.58
N ALA A 54 -12.52 -18.16 22.29
CA ALA A 54 -11.28 -17.82 21.60
C ALA A 54 -11.08 -16.29 21.55
N PHE A 55 -12.14 -15.54 21.25
CA PHE A 55 -12.13 -14.09 21.28
C PHE A 55 -11.73 -13.53 22.66
N GLU A 56 -12.39 -13.97 23.74
CA GLU A 56 -12.08 -13.50 25.10
C GLU A 56 -10.65 -13.84 25.53
N ARG A 57 -10.13 -14.99 25.09
CA ARG A 57 -8.75 -15.36 25.34
C ARG A 57 -7.78 -14.41 24.65
N ILE A 58 -7.98 -14.11 23.37
CA ILE A 58 -7.16 -13.17 22.61
C ILE A 58 -7.21 -11.78 23.26
N GLU A 59 -8.40 -11.29 23.64
CA GLU A 59 -8.55 -10.01 24.32
C GLU A 59 -7.88 -10.00 25.70
N THR A 60 -7.92 -11.11 26.44
CA THR A 60 -7.24 -11.22 27.73
C THR A 60 -5.73 -11.17 27.58
N ILE A 61 -5.17 -11.93 26.63
CA ILE A 61 -3.74 -11.86 26.29
C ILE A 61 -3.36 -10.42 25.93
N ARG A 62 -4.16 -9.77 25.07
CA ARG A 62 -3.93 -8.39 24.63
C ARG A 62 -3.90 -7.41 25.81
N ARG A 63 -4.89 -7.47 26.72
CA ARG A 63 -4.96 -6.62 27.92
C ARG A 63 -3.74 -6.82 28.83
N LEU A 64 -3.36 -8.07 29.07
CA LEU A 64 -2.21 -8.40 29.92
C LEU A 64 -0.89 -7.92 29.29
N SER A 65 -0.70 -8.13 27.98
CA SER A 65 0.49 -7.63 27.26
C SER A 65 0.64 -6.10 27.35
N VAL A 66 -0.47 -5.36 27.24
CA VAL A 66 -0.45 -3.90 27.38
C VAL A 66 -0.12 -3.48 28.81
N ALA A 67 -0.73 -4.12 29.82
CA ALA A 67 -0.46 -3.82 31.23
C ALA A 67 0.99 -4.12 31.63
N ALA A 68 1.51 -5.28 31.23
CA ALA A 68 2.89 -5.69 31.49
C ALA A 68 3.90 -4.74 30.81
N SER A 69 3.70 -4.44 29.53
CA SER A 69 4.64 -3.62 28.75
C SER A 69 4.63 -2.14 29.12
N ARG A 70 3.46 -1.55 29.44
CA ARG A 70 3.34 -0.10 29.67
C ARG A 70 3.38 0.31 31.12
N ASN A 71 2.86 -0.51 32.02
CA ASN A 71 2.74 -0.16 33.44
C ASN A 71 3.82 -0.82 34.30
N GLY A 72 4.67 -1.68 33.72
CA GLY A 72 5.63 -2.47 34.47
C GLY A 72 4.96 -3.40 35.48
N ASP A 73 3.71 -3.81 35.20
CA ASP A 73 2.90 -4.61 36.10
C ASP A 73 3.41 -6.06 36.11
N ALA A 74 4.20 -6.38 37.13
CA ALA A 74 4.77 -7.71 37.32
C ALA A 74 3.72 -8.80 37.58
N GLU A 75 2.52 -8.45 38.04
CA GLU A 75 1.42 -9.40 38.18
C GLU A 75 0.80 -9.71 36.83
N ALA A 76 0.55 -8.69 36.00
CA ALA A 76 0.10 -8.86 34.64
C ALA A 76 1.09 -9.69 33.80
N ASP A 77 2.39 -9.48 33.97
CA ASP A 77 3.44 -10.23 33.28
C ASP A 77 3.45 -11.72 33.68
N ARG A 78 3.35 -12.01 34.98
CA ARG A 78 3.22 -13.41 35.47
C ARG A 78 1.94 -14.08 34.96
N ASN A 79 0.82 -13.37 34.96
CA ASN A 79 -0.45 -13.88 34.46
C ASN A 79 -0.41 -14.13 32.95
N LEU A 80 0.29 -13.27 32.20
CA LEU A 80 0.52 -13.45 30.76
C LEU A 80 1.36 -14.70 30.50
N ASP A 81 2.50 -14.87 31.18
CA ASP A 81 3.38 -16.04 31.01
C ASP A 81 2.63 -17.35 31.34
N ALA A 82 1.87 -17.36 32.45
CA ALA A 82 1.04 -18.51 32.82
C ALA A 82 -0.01 -18.85 31.76
N LEU A 83 -0.71 -17.85 31.21
CA LEU A 83 -1.72 -18.04 30.18
C LEU A 83 -1.09 -18.57 28.89
N LEU A 84 0.04 -18.00 28.45
CA LEU A 84 0.74 -18.42 27.23
C LEU A 84 1.27 -19.86 27.34
N ARG A 85 1.78 -20.27 28.51
CA ARG A 85 2.23 -21.65 28.76
C ARG A 85 1.09 -22.67 28.77
N ALA A 86 -0.12 -22.24 29.11
CA ALA A 86 -1.29 -23.11 29.17
C ALA A 86 -1.98 -23.32 27.82
N LEU A 87 -1.58 -22.59 26.77
CA LEU A 87 -2.17 -22.73 25.44
C LEU A 87 -1.86 -24.10 24.83
N THR A 88 -2.91 -24.78 24.35
CA THR A 88 -2.71 -25.90 23.43
C THR A 88 -2.13 -25.42 22.10
N ALA A 89 -1.58 -26.33 21.29
CA ALA A 89 -1.02 -25.99 19.98
C ALA A 89 -2.06 -25.33 19.04
N GLU A 90 -3.31 -25.76 19.10
CA GLU A 90 -4.38 -25.18 18.28
C GLU A 90 -4.71 -23.74 18.72
N GLU A 91 -4.83 -23.52 20.02
CA GLU A 91 -5.11 -22.20 20.58
C GLU A 91 -3.95 -21.24 20.35
N ALA A 92 -2.70 -21.73 20.47
CA ALA A 92 -1.51 -20.96 20.14
C ALA A 92 -1.51 -20.52 18.67
N ARG A 93 -1.90 -21.40 17.73
CA ARG A 93 -2.04 -21.02 16.30
C ARG A 93 -3.08 -19.91 16.12
N THR A 94 -4.26 -20.04 16.73
CA THR A 94 -5.32 -19.02 16.62
C THR A 94 -4.88 -17.68 17.21
N VAL A 95 -4.21 -17.69 18.37
CA VAL A 95 -3.65 -16.49 19.00
C VAL A 95 -2.59 -15.83 18.12
N ILE A 96 -1.60 -16.59 17.62
CA ILE A 96 -0.53 -16.08 16.75
C ILE A 96 -1.13 -15.43 15.49
N ARG A 97 -2.13 -16.08 14.88
CA ARG A 97 -2.83 -15.54 13.70
C ARG A 97 -3.56 -14.24 14.00
N ALA A 98 -4.26 -14.16 15.12
CA ALA A 98 -4.96 -12.95 15.54
C ALA A 98 -4.00 -11.76 15.71
N PHE A 99 -2.89 -11.95 16.43
CA PHE A 99 -1.91 -10.87 16.60
C PHE A 99 -1.18 -10.52 15.29
N SER A 100 -0.90 -11.50 14.43
CA SER A 100 -0.30 -11.25 13.11
C SER A 100 -1.22 -10.40 12.23
N TYR A 101 -2.50 -10.76 12.14
CA TYR A 101 -3.46 -9.98 11.35
C TYR A 101 -3.79 -8.63 11.97
N PHE A 102 -3.81 -8.52 13.30
CA PHE A 102 -3.92 -7.21 13.95
C PHE A 102 -2.77 -6.30 13.54
N SER A 103 -1.52 -6.79 13.59
CA SER A 103 -0.35 -6.02 13.15
C SER A 103 -0.43 -5.64 11.68
N HIS A 104 -0.82 -6.56 10.79
CA HIS A 104 -0.98 -6.25 9.37
C HIS A 104 -2.04 -5.17 9.12
N LEU A 105 -3.20 -5.27 9.78
CA LEU A 105 -4.27 -4.29 9.64
C LEU A 105 -3.86 -2.92 10.21
N ALA A 106 -3.12 -2.90 11.32
CA ALA A 106 -2.56 -1.66 11.87
C ALA A 106 -1.58 -1.01 10.88
N ASN A 107 -0.66 -1.80 10.30
CA ASN A 107 0.29 -1.32 9.30
C ASN A 107 -0.43 -0.72 8.08
N ILE A 108 -1.55 -1.30 7.63
CA ILE A 108 -2.34 -0.73 6.52
C ILE A 108 -2.89 0.66 6.87
N ALA A 109 -3.40 0.84 8.10
CA ALA A 109 -3.89 2.13 8.55
C ALA A 109 -2.74 3.14 8.71
N GLU A 110 -1.61 2.72 9.26
CA GLU A 110 -0.40 3.54 9.40
C GLU A 110 0.19 3.96 8.05
N ASP A 111 0.25 3.07 7.06
CA ASP A 111 0.74 3.37 5.71
C ASP A 111 -0.20 4.34 4.96
N LEU A 112 -1.51 4.20 5.17
CA LEU A 112 -2.50 5.08 4.57
C LEU A 112 -2.45 6.49 5.17
N HIS A 113 -2.15 6.59 6.45
CA HIS A 113 -2.31 7.83 7.19
C HIS A 113 -1.48 9.02 6.64
N PRO A 114 -0.17 8.88 6.35
CA PRO A 114 0.62 9.93 5.71
C PRO A 114 0.08 10.33 4.33
N LEU A 115 -0.52 9.39 3.58
CA LEU A 115 -1.09 9.67 2.26
C LEU A 115 -2.35 10.53 2.38
N GLN A 116 -3.22 10.23 3.35
CA GLN A 116 -4.41 11.03 3.64
C GLN A 116 -4.03 12.43 4.12
N GLN A 117 -3.05 12.54 5.04
CA GLN A 117 -2.55 13.85 5.49
C GLN A 117 -2.03 14.70 4.30
N ARG A 118 -1.24 14.09 3.41
CA ARG A 118 -0.74 14.77 2.20
C ARG A 118 -1.87 15.21 1.29
N ALA A 119 -2.88 14.36 1.08
CA ALA A 119 -4.05 14.70 0.26
C ALA A 119 -4.86 15.85 0.85
N ARG A 120 -5.11 15.84 2.17
CA ARG A 120 -5.78 16.95 2.90
C ARG A 120 -5.02 18.25 2.76
N ALA A 121 -3.71 18.23 3.01
CA ALA A 121 -2.88 19.41 2.91
C ALA A 121 -2.79 19.95 1.48
N GLN A 122 -2.72 19.06 0.47
CA GLN A 122 -2.80 19.49 -0.93
C GLN A 122 -4.15 20.14 -1.25
N ALA A 123 -5.26 19.59 -0.74
CA ALA A 123 -6.59 20.15 -0.95
C ALA A 123 -6.80 21.50 -0.23
N SER A 124 -6.20 21.70 0.95
CA SER A 124 -6.26 22.97 1.69
C SER A 124 -5.21 23.99 1.25
N GLY A 125 -4.27 23.60 0.37
CA GLY A 125 -3.13 24.42 -0.03
C GLY A 125 -2.05 24.56 1.07
N ALA A 126 -2.15 23.78 2.15
CA ALA A 126 -1.20 23.78 3.24
C ALA A 126 0.14 23.12 2.85
N PHE A 127 1.24 23.69 3.33
CA PHE A 127 2.59 23.16 3.12
C PHE A 127 2.96 22.17 4.21
N THR A 128 3.13 20.90 3.86
CA THR A 128 3.42 19.83 4.84
C THR A 128 4.90 19.70 5.24
N GLY A 129 5.80 20.52 4.69
CA GLY A 129 7.25 20.37 4.92
C GLY A 129 7.89 19.13 4.27
N ALA A 130 7.10 18.18 3.79
CA ALA A 130 7.59 16.93 3.21
C ALA A 130 8.27 17.17 1.84
N PRO A 131 9.41 16.49 1.57
CA PRO A 131 10.02 16.50 0.24
C PRO A 131 9.02 16.04 -0.82
N SER A 132 8.87 16.82 -1.88
CA SER A 132 7.96 16.53 -2.99
C SER A 132 8.46 17.19 -4.27
N LEU A 133 7.89 16.83 -5.43
CA LEU A 133 8.16 17.55 -6.67
C LEU A 133 7.79 19.02 -6.54
N ALA A 134 6.65 19.34 -5.94
CA ALA A 134 6.22 20.73 -5.74
C ALA A 134 7.24 21.55 -4.93
N THR A 135 7.72 21.01 -3.80
CA THR A 135 8.73 21.70 -2.97
C THR A 135 10.07 21.79 -3.68
N THR A 136 10.48 20.75 -4.41
CA THR A 136 11.73 20.73 -5.19
C THR A 136 11.72 21.78 -6.30
N PHE A 137 10.66 21.85 -7.10
CA PHE A 137 10.53 22.85 -8.15
C PHE A 137 10.40 24.28 -7.59
N ALA A 138 9.74 24.47 -6.44
CA ALA A 138 9.73 25.76 -5.76
C ALA A 138 11.15 26.21 -5.35
N ARG A 139 11.97 25.29 -4.82
CA ARG A 139 13.38 25.56 -4.50
C ARG A 139 14.22 25.88 -5.74
N LEU A 140 14.04 25.14 -6.83
CA LEU A 140 14.74 25.38 -8.09
C LEU A 140 14.38 26.75 -8.68
N ARG A 141 13.11 27.15 -8.62
CA ARG A 141 12.67 28.50 -9.02
C ARG A 141 13.28 29.59 -8.14
N LYS A 142 13.30 29.40 -6.81
CA LYS A 142 13.95 30.34 -5.87
C LYS A 142 15.45 30.48 -6.14
N ALA A 143 16.10 29.42 -6.62
CA ALA A 143 17.50 29.41 -7.04
C ALA A 143 17.73 29.87 -8.50
N ALA A 144 16.70 30.41 -9.17
CA ALA A 144 16.75 30.87 -10.56
C ALA A 144 17.22 29.81 -11.58
N VAL A 145 16.92 28.53 -11.33
CA VAL A 145 17.18 27.44 -12.28
C VAL A 145 16.01 27.33 -13.25
N GLY A 146 16.22 27.73 -14.51
CA GLY A 146 15.18 27.68 -15.55
C GLY A 146 14.81 26.26 -16.01
N ALA A 147 13.57 26.10 -16.50
CA ALA A 147 13.01 24.82 -16.95
C ALA A 147 13.90 24.10 -17.97
N GLY A 148 14.47 24.81 -18.95
CA GLY A 148 15.36 24.22 -19.95
C GLY A 148 16.62 23.58 -19.36
N LYS A 149 17.23 24.18 -18.32
CA LYS A 149 18.40 23.59 -17.63
C LYS A 149 18.02 22.32 -16.89
N ILE A 150 16.84 22.29 -16.26
CA ILE A 150 16.32 21.11 -15.57
C ILE A 150 16.04 19.98 -16.57
N ALA A 151 15.36 20.29 -17.68
CA ALA A 151 15.08 19.33 -18.74
C ALA A 151 16.37 18.72 -19.33
N GLN A 152 17.41 19.53 -19.57
CA GLN A 152 18.71 19.05 -20.02
C GLN A 152 19.42 18.15 -18.98
N ALA A 153 19.28 18.45 -17.69
CA ALA A 153 19.83 17.61 -16.64
C ALA A 153 19.11 16.25 -16.58
N LEU A 154 17.78 16.26 -16.59
CA LEU A 154 16.97 15.04 -16.64
C LEU A 154 17.21 14.23 -17.91
N ALA A 155 17.48 14.89 -19.04
CA ALA A 155 17.78 14.22 -20.29
C ALA A 155 19.05 13.36 -20.26
N ARG A 156 19.98 13.67 -19.34
CA ARG A 156 21.18 12.87 -19.07
C ARG A 156 21.03 11.98 -17.82
N GLY A 157 19.89 12.04 -17.16
CA GLY A 157 19.61 11.30 -15.93
C GLY A 157 19.37 9.83 -16.20
N TRP A 158 19.80 9.01 -15.24
CA TRP A 158 19.47 7.58 -15.19
C TRP A 158 19.14 7.18 -13.77
N ILE A 159 17.88 6.80 -13.55
CA ILE A 159 17.39 6.27 -12.28
C ILE A 159 16.81 4.90 -12.59
N SER A 160 17.36 3.86 -11.99
CA SER A 160 16.88 2.49 -12.20
C SER A 160 16.60 1.79 -10.88
N PRO A 161 15.36 1.90 -10.37
CA PRO A 161 14.90 1.06 -9.28
C PRO A 161 14.86 -0.39 -9.78
N VAL A 162 15.55 -1.28 -9.08
CA VAL A 162 15.62 -2.70 -9.44
C VAL A 162 14.79 -3.51 -8.45
N LEU A 163 13.76 -4.17 -8.95
CA LEU A 163 12.94 -5.07 -8.13
C LEU A 163 13.70 -6.37 -7.88
N THR A 164 13.89 -6.70 -6.61
CA THR A 164 14.48 -7.96 -6.16
C THR A 164 13.40 -8.85 -5.56
N ALA A 165 13.64 -10.16 -5.52
CA ALA A 165 12.77 -11.07 -4.80
C ALA A 165 12.98 -10.80 -3.30
N HIS A 166 11.89 -10.67 -2.54
CA HIS A 166 12.02 -10.51 -1.11
C HIS A 166 12.27 -11.91 -0.50
N PRO A 167 13.45 -12.14 0.13
CA PRO A 167 13.95 -13.48 0.48
C PRO A 167 13.08 -14.24 1.50
N THR A 168 12.10 -13.56 2.10
CA THR A 168 11.17 -14.11 3.10
C THR A 168 9.70 -13.87 2.76
N GLU A 169 9.35 -13.60 1.49
CA GLU A 169 7.95 -13.38 1.07
C GLU A 169 7.14 -14.70 1.06
N VAL A 170 6.91 -15.27 2.25
CA VAL A 170 6.08 -16.46 2.47
C VAL A 170 4.59 -16.12 2.32
N ARG A 171 4.26 -14.83 2.16
CA ARG A 171 2.89 -14.33 2.10
C ARG A 171 2.23 -14.73 0.77
N ARG A 172 0.94 -15.07 0.85
CA ARG A 172 0.17 -15.44 -0.34
C ARG A 172 -0.21 -14.19 -1.14
N LYS A 173 -0.22 -14.30 -2.47
CA LYS A 173 -0.75 -13.24 -3.35
C LYS A 173 -2.18 -12.85 -2.97
N SER A 174 -3.01 -13.84 -2.62
CA SER A 174 -4.36 -13.61 -2.11
C SER A 174 -4.42 -12.78 -0.84
N LEU A 175 -3.40 -12.87 0.02
CA LEU A 175 -3.27 -12.04 1.21
C LEU A 175 -2.96 -10.58 0.81
N LEU A 176 -1.96 -10.38 -0.05
CA LEU A 176 -1.61 -9.06 -0.58
C LEU A 176 -2.79 -8.39 -1.30
N ASP A 177 -3.54 -9.16 -2.11
CA ASP A 177 -4.72 -8.68 -2.83
C ASP A 177 -5.83 -8.24 -1.85
N ALA A 178 -6.05 -9.01 -0.79
CA ALA A 178 -7.04 -8.68 0.24
C ALA A 178 -6.62 -7.45 1.07
N GLU A 179 -5.35 -7.32 1.43
CA GLU A 179 -4.81 -6.13 2.10
C GLU A 179 -4.91 -4.89 1.22
N HIS A 180 -4.58 -5.01 -0.06
CA HIS A 180 -4.73 -3.92 -1.03
C HIS A 180 -6.21 -3.51 -1.19
N ALA A 181 -7.13 -4.47 -1.15
CA ALA A 181 -8.56 -4.18 -1.17
C ALA A 181 -9.01 -3.42 0.10
N ILE A 182 -8.53 -3.83 1.28
CA ILE A 182 -8.79 -3.12 2.54
C ILE A 182 -8.23 -1.70 2.50
N PHE A 183 -6.98 -1.53 2.05
CA PHE A 183 -6.36 -0.22 1.86
C PHE A 183 -7.22 0.70 0.99
N LYS A 184 -7.69 0.21 -0.17
CA LYS A 184 -8.56 0.98 -1.07
C LYS A 184 -9.90 1.36 -0.42
N LEU A 185 -10.51 0.42 0.30
CA LEU A 185 -11.79 0.67 0.97
C LEU A 185 -11.64 1.70 2.10
N LEU A 186 -10.53 1.63 2.85
CA LEU A 186 -10.22 2.56 3.92
C LEU A 186 -9.91 3.96 3.36
N ALA A 187 -9.11 4.04 2.30
CA ALA A 187 -8.82 5.30 1.60
C ALA A 187 -10.09 5.96 1.05
N ALA A 188 -10.98 5.18 0.42
CA ALA A 188 -12.25 5.70 -0.10
C ALA A 188 -13.20 6.20 1.01
N ARG A 189 -13.16 5.55 2.19
CA ARG A 189 -14.04 5.85 3.33
C ARG A 189 -13.95 7.31 3.79
N GLU A 190 -12.78 7.92 3.68
CA GLU A 190 -12.53 9.31 4.07
C GLU A 190 -13.45 10.31 3.33
N HIS A 191 -13.72 10.05 2.05
CA HIS A 191 -14.51 10.93 1.21
C HIS A 191 -16.03 10.69 1.33
N MET A 192 -16.43 9.58 1.99
CA MET A 192 -17.83 9.19 2.13
C MET A 192 -18.55 10.06 3.16
N ARG A 193 -19.61 10.73 2.73
CA ARG A 193 -20.44 11.60 3.57
C ARG A 193 -21.77 10.95 3.96
N GLY A 194 -22.24 9.95 3.20
CA GLY A 194 -23.53 9.29 3.42
C GLY A 194 -23.46 8.13 4.43
N LYS A 195 -24.47 8.00 5.30
CA LYS A 195 -24.57 6.84 6.22
C LYS A 195 -24.69 5.51 5.48
N ALA A 196 -25.51 5.45 4.43
CA ALA A 196 -25.69 4.23 3.63
C ALA A 196 -24.41 3.81 2.91
N GLU A 197 -23.68 4.78 2.34
CA GLU A 197 -22.40 4.56 1.67
C GLU A 197 -21.34 4.01 2.65
N ARG A 198 -21.23 4.62 3.84
CA ARG A 198 -20.33 4.14 4.89
C ARG A 198 -20.69 2.75 5.39
N ALA A 199 -21.97 2.42 5.50
CA ALA A 199 -22.43 1.09 5.89
C ALA A 199 -22.08 0.03 4.83
N GLN A 200 -22.25 0.36 3.54
CA GLN A 200 -21.86 -0.52 2.45
C GLN A 200 -20.35 -0.74 2.39
N ASN A 201 -19.56 0.33 2.56
CA ASN A 201 -18.10 0.25 2.65
C ASN A 201 -17.65 -0.62 3.83
N GLU A 202 -18.28 -0.47 5.00
CA GLU A 202 -17.98 -1.27 6.18
C GLU A 202 -18.33 -2.75 5.99
N MET A 203 -19.43 -3.06 5.30
CA MET A 203 -19.77 -4.43 4.90
C MET A 203 -18.69 -5.05 4.00
N GLN A 204 -18.15 -4.28 3.06
CA GLN A 204 -17.05 -4.74 2.20
C GLN A 204 -15.75 -4.92 2.98
N LEU A 205 -15.43 -4.01 3.91
CA LEU A 205 -14.29 -4.16 4.82
C LEU A 205 -14.43 -5.42 5.67
N ARG A 206 -15.60 -5.66 6.26
CA ARG A 206 -15.89 -6.89 7.02
C ARG A 206 -15.65 -8.13 6.16
N ALA A 207 -16.18 -8.15 4.93
CA ALA A 207 -15.99 -9.28 4.02
C ALA A 207 -14.51 -9.54 3.72
N ARG A 208 -13.70 -8.49 3.50
CA ARG A 208 -12.26 -8.64 3.27
C ARG A 208 -11.49 -9.07 4.51
N VAL A 209 -11.84 -8.57 5.69
CA VAL A 209 -11.21 -8.99 6.96
C VAL A 209 -11.57 -10.44 7.28
N SER A 210 -12.82 -10.86 7.08
CA SER A 210 -13.22 -12.28 7.22
C SER A 210 -12.51 -13.17 6.20
N GLN A 211 -12.34 -12.71 4.96
CA GLN A 211 -11.55 -13.43 3.95
C GLN A 211 -10.08 -13.59 4.38
N LEU A 212 -9.45 -12.53 4.93
CA LEU A 212 -8.11 -12.61 5.49
C LEU A 212 -8.05 -13.63 6.63
N TRP A 213 -9.02 -13.60 7.55
CA TRP A 213 -9.11 -14.55 8.65
C TRP A 213 -9.21 -16.01 8.18
N GLN A 214 -9.88 -16.27 7.06
CA GLN A 214 -9.99 -17.64 6.52
C GLN A 214 -8.84 -18.03 5.58
N THR A 215 -7.95 -17.09 5.25
CA THR A 215 -6.78 -17.36 4.42
C THR A 215 -5.61 -17.80 5.31
N GLU A 216 -4.86 -18.82 4.89
CA GLU A 216 -3.63 -19.19 5.60
C GLU A 216 -2.55 -18.11 5.40
N LEU A 217 -1.95 -17.67 6.51
CA LEU A 217 -0.91 -16.65 6.53
C LEU A 217 0.37 -17.13 5.83
N LEU A 218 0.74 -18.39 6.07
CA LEU A 218 1.96 -19.01 5.56
C LEU A 218 1.64 -19.97 4.42
N ARG A 219 2.49 -19.97 3.39
CA ARG A 219 2.49 -21.00 2.37
C ARG A 219 3.13 -22.28 2.92
N HIS A 220 2.50 -23.42 2.68
CA HIS A 220 3.09 -24.74 2.94
C HIS A 220 4.15 -25.14 1.90
N SER A 221 4.08 -24.58 0.68
CA SER A 221 5.03 -24.82 -0.40
C SER A 221 5.98 -23.63 -0.60
N ARG A 222 7.25 -23.93 -0.93
CA ARG A 222 8.19 -22.90 -1.40
C ARG A 222 7.66 -22.24 -2.68
N LEU A 223 7.87 -20.93 -2.81
CA LEU A 223 7.60 -20.22 -4.06
C LEU A 223 8.47 -20.81 -5.17
N THR A 224 7.85 -21.03 -6.33
CA THR A 224 8.61 -21.29 -7.55
C THR A 224 9.18 -19.96 -8.06
N VAL A 225 10.26 -20.01 -8.84
CA VAL A 225 10.80 -18.80 -9.50
C VAL A 225 9.73 -18.11 -10.35
N ARG A 226 8.82 -18.88 -10.95
CA ARG A 226 7.67 -18.36 -11.70
C ARG A 226 6.72 -17.56 -10.82
N ASP A 227 6.45 -18.02 -9.59
CA ASP A 227 5.59 -17.29 -8.66
C ASP A 227 6.22 -15.97 -8.22
N GLU A 228 7.54 -15.93 -8.01
CA GLU A 228 8.26 -14.70 -7.68
C GLU A 228 8.19 -13.68 -8.83
N ILE A 229 8.34 -14.15 -10.07
CA ILE A 229 8.16 -13.32 -11.27
C ILE A 229 6.73 -12.75 -11.31
N GLU A 230 5.71 -13.59 -11.11
CA GLU A 230 4.30 -13.18 -11.11
C GLU A 230 3.97 -12.16 -10.00
N ASN A 231 4.54 -12.36 -8.81
CA ASN A 231 4.41 -11.42 -7.69
C ASN A 231 5.03 -10.07 -8.06
N THR A 232 6.23 -10.07 -8.63
CA THR A 232 6.92 -8.86 -9.09
C THR A 232 6.11 -8.11 -10.15
N LEU A 233 5.55 -8.84 -11.12
CA LEU A 233 4.71 -8.28 -12.19
C LEU A 233 3.35 -7.78 -11.70
N SER A 234 2.92 -8.16 -10.49
CA SER A 234 1.71 -7.60 -9.90
C SER A 234 1.85 -6.10 -9.64
N TYR A 235 3.02 -5.64 -9.17
CA TYR A 235 3.31 -4.22 -8.93
C TYR A 235 3.33 -3.38 -10.21
N TYR A 236 3.74 -3.95 -11.34
CA TYR A 236 3.67 -3.26 -12.62
C TYR A 236 2.22 -2.94 -12.99
N ARG A 237 1.33 -3.91 -12.84
CA ARG A 237 -0.11 -3.78 -13.16
C ARG A 237 -0.83 -2.86 -12.18
N SER A 238 -0.53 -2.96 -10.88
CA SER A 238 -1.20 -2.16 -9.86
C SER A 238 -0.69 -0.72 -9.77
N THR A 239 0.56 -0.47 -10.19
CA THR A 239 1.26 0.78 -9.87
C THR A 239 2.09 1.29 -11.04
N PHE A 240 3.20 0.64 -11.38
CA PHE A 240 4.24 1.29 -12.20
C PHE A 240 3.79 1.70 -13.61
N LEU A 241 2.98 0.87 -14.28
CA LEU A 241 2.52 1.15 -15.65
C LEU A 241 1.64 2.41 -15.74
N ARG A 242 0.97 2.80 -14.65
CA ARG A 242 0.11 3.99 -14.58
C ARG A 242 0.81 5.18 -13.91
N GLU A 243 1.51 4.94 -12.81
CA GLU A 243 2.08 6.01 -12.00
C GLU A 243 3.38 6.58 -12.57
N ILE A 244 4.18 5.80 -13.29
CA ILE A 244 5.38 6.33 -13.95
C ILE A 244 4.99 7.37 -15.02
N PRO A 245 4.08 7.09 -15.98
CA PRO A 245 3.63 8.12 -16.92
C PRO A 245 3.04 9.38 -16.23
N ARG A 246 2.30 9.20 -15.13
CA ARG A 246 1.76 10.33 -14.34
C ARG A 246 2.87 11.19 -13.73
N LEU A 247 3.93 10.57 -13.22
CA LEU A 247 5.11 11.27 -12.71
C LEU A 247 5.77 12.11 -13.81
N TYR A 248 5.93 11.55 -15.02
CA TYR A 248 6.46 12.30 -16.15
C TYR A 248 5.56 13.46 -16.52
N ALA A 249 4.24 13.26 -16.58
CA ALA A 249 3.29 14.34 -16.88
C ALA A 249 3.36 15.50 -15.86
N ASP A 250 3.43 15.22 -14.56
CA ASP A 250 3.61 16.24 -13.51
C ASP A 250 4.94 17.00 -13.69
N ILE A 251 6.03 16.29 -14.00
CA ILE A 251 7.34 16.91 -14.28
C ILE A 251 7.27 17.80 -15.52
N GLU A 252 6.74 17.31 -16.64
CA GLU A 252 6.63 18.06 -17.90
C GLU A 252 5.73 19.29 -17.75
N GLN A 253 4.64 19.19 -16.99
CA GLN A 253 3.78 20.33 -16.66
C GLN A 253 4.55 21.41 -15.88
N ARG A 254 5.39 21.02 -14.92
CA ARG A 254 6.25 21.94 -14.16
C ARG A 254 7.41 22.52 -14.97
N LEU A 255 7.73 21.90 -16.10
CA LEU A 255 8.73 22.35 -17.06
C LEU A 255 8.09 23.09 -18.25
N GLU A 256 6.91 23.68 -18.05
CA GLU A 256 6.23 24.49 -19.08
C GLU A 256 5.94 23.69 -20.37
N GLY A 257 5.70 22.38 -20.23
CA GLY A 257 5.42 21.48 -21.36
C GLY A 257 6.67 20.94 -22.05
N LEU A 258 7.88 21.26 -21.60
CA LEU A 258 9.10 20.66 -22.12
C LEU A 258 9.11 19.16 -21.82
N ARG A 259 9.13 18.36 -22.90
CA ARG A 259 9.22 16.90 -22.82
C ARG A 259 10.55 16.47 -22.24
N VAL A 260 10.53 15.47 -21.36
CA VAL A 260 11.74 14.86 -20.80
C VAL A 260 11.87 13.42 -21.30
N PRO A 261 13.05 12.99 -21.77
CA PRO A 261 13.23 11.60 -22.22
C PRO A 261 13.21 10.65 -21.01
N PRO A 262 13.05 9.33 -21.23
CA PRO A 262 12.93 8.37 -20.16
C PRO A 262 14.23 8.23 -19.35
N PHE A 263 14.29 8.93 -18.23
CA PHE A 263 15.37 8.90 -17.24
C PHE A 263 15.12 7.85 -16.14
N LEU A 264 13.86 7.56 -15.82
CA LEU A 264 13.45 6.48 -14.91
C LEU A 264 13.22 5.19 -15.70
N ARG A 265 13.97 4.13 -15.40
CA ARG A 265 13.93 2.83 -16.09
C ARG A 265 13.90 1.69 -15.07
N MET A 266 12.75 1.04 -14.93
CA MET A 266 12.61 -0.06 -13.99
C MET A 266 13.49 -1.25 -14.40
N GLY A 267 14.18 -1.83 -13.43
CA GLY A 267 14.91 -3.09 -13.56
C GLY A 267 14.26 -4.20 -12.73
N ALA A 268 14.63 -5.45 -13.01
CA ALA A 268 14.24 -6.59 -12.19
C ALA A 268 15.36 -7.62 -12.16
N TRP A 269 15.65 -8.17 -10.98
CA TRP A 269 16.53 -9.33 -10.80
C TRP A 269 15.75 -10.65 -10.77
N VAL A 270 14.46 -10.58 -10.46
CA VAL A 270 13.61 -11.76 -10.27
C VAL A 270 13.52 -12.59 -11.56
N GLY A 271 13.89 -13.87 -11.45
CA GLY A 271 13.96 -14.81 -12.56
C GLY A 271 15.27 -14.79 -13.36
N GLY A 272 16.16 -13.82 -13.10
CA GLY A 272 17.46 -13.69 -13.78
C GLY A 272 18.68 -13.82 -12.87
N ASP A 273 18.58 -13.41 -11.60
CA ASP A 273 19.67 -13.52 -10.63
C ASP A 273 19.87 -14.98 -10.19
N ARG A 274 21.07 -15.51 -10.45
CA ARG A 274 21.45 -16.90 -10.19
C ARG A 274 22.39 -17.06 -9.01
N ASP A 275 22.82 -15.95 -8.40
CA ASP A 275 23.80 -16.02 -7.33
C ASP A 275 23.24 -16.79 -6.13
N GLY A 276 23.88 -17.91 -5.79
CA GLY A 276 23.44 -18.80 -4.71
C GLY A 276 22.09 -19.52 -4.90
N ASN A 277 21.42 -19.40 -6.05
CA ASN A 277 20.08 -19.99 -6.27
C ASN A 277 20.04 -20.98 -7.45
N PRO A 278 20.16 -22.30 -7.20
CA PRO A 278 20.16 -23.32 -8.26
C PRO A 278 18.81 -23.45 -8.99
N ASN A 279 17.73 -22.88 -8.45
CA ASN A 279 16.42 -22.93 -9.07
C ASN A 279 16.26 -21.91 -10.22
N VAL A 280 17.18 -20.95 -10.35
CA VAL A 280 17.16 -19.95 -11.44
C VAL A 280 18.00 -20.48 -12.60
N THR A 281 17.33 -20.82 -13.70
CA THR A 281 17.91 -21.47 -14.88
C THR A 281 17.83 -20.59 -16.12
N ALA A 282 18.25 -21.10 -17.28
CA ALA A 282 18.00 -20.43 -18.57
C ALA A 282 16.49 -20.36 -18.89
N GLU A 283 15.75 -21.39 -18.50
CA GLU A 283 14.30 -21.46 -18.70
C GLU A 283 13.57 -20.44 -17.82
N SER A 284 14.00 -20.24 -16.57
CA SER A 284 13.40 -19.22 -15.71
C SER A 284 13.62 -17.81 -16.25
N LEU A 285 14.81 -17.52 -16.80
CA LEU A 285 15.10 -16.23 -17.44
C LEU A 285 14.23 -16.01 -18.69
N SER A 286 14.09 -17.03 -19.54
CA SER A 286 13.19 -16.95 -20.71
C SER A 286 11.73 -16.74 -20.28
N THR A 287 11.30 -17.41 -19.21
CA THR A 287 9.96 -17.25 -18.64
C THR A 287 9.75 -15.84 -18.09
N ALA A 288 10.73 -15.30 -17.36
CA ALA A 288 10.69 -13.94 -16.83
C ALA A 288 10.51 -12.90 -17.95
N LEU A 289 11.35 -12.98 -19.00
CA LEU A 289 11.26 -12.09 -20.15
C LEU A 289 9.90 -12.20 -20.85
N ARG A 290 9.41 -13.42 -21.10
CA ARG A 290 8.10 -13.63 -21.74
C ARG A 290 6.97 -13.02 -20.93
N MET A 291 6.95 -13.26 -19.62
CA MET A 291 5.90 -12.74 -18.72
C MET A 291 5.97 -11.21 -18.59
N GLN A 292 7.17 -10.62 -18.58
CA GLN A 292 7.35 -9.17 -18.61
C GLN A 292 6.81 -8.56 -19.91
N CYS A 293 7.15 -9.13 -21.07
CA CYS A 293 6.63 -8.72 -22.37
C CYS A 293 5.10 -8.83 -22.42
N GLU A 294 4.55 -9.97 -21.99
CA GLU A 294 3.10 -10.19 -21.95
C GLU A 294 2.40 -9.16 -21.06
N THR A 295 2.97 -8.84 -19.89
CA THR A 295 2.42 -7.85 -18.97
C THR A 295 2.32 -6.47 -19.62
N ALA A 296 3.40 -6.03 -20.28
CA ALA A 296 3.41 -4.74 -20.97
C ALA A 296 2.45 -4.71 -22.17
N LEU A 297 2.46 -5.74 -23.01
CA LEU A 297 1.62 -5.81 -24.20
C LEU A 297 0.12 -5.85 -23.84
N ARG A 298 -0.26 -6.65 -22.84
CA ARG A 298 -1.65 -6.69 -22.36
C ARG A 298 -2.12 -5.33 -21.84
N PHE A 299 -1.27 -4.61 -21.11
CA PHE A 299 -1.59 -3.27 -20.65
C PHE A 299 -1.83 -2.32 -21.81
N TYR A 300 -0.91 -2.25 -22.77
CA TYR A 300 -1.06 -1.36 -23.92
C TYR A 300 -2.23 -1.72 -24.83
N LEU A 301 -2.57 -3.01 -24.97
CA LEU A 301 -3.76 -3.42 -25.72
C LEU A 301 -5.05 -2.85 -25.10
N VAL A 302 -5.15 -2.87 -23.77
CA VAL A 302 -6.28 -2.26 -23.06
C VAL A 302 -6.28 -0.74 -23.26
N GLU A 303 -5.15 -0.07 -23.05
CA GLU A 303 -5.09 1.40 -23.18
C GLU A 303 -5.38 1.88 -24.62
N VAL A 304 -4.91 1.15 -25.64
CA VAL A 304 -5.24 1.45 -27.05
C VAL A 304 -6.73 1.24 -27.34
N HIS A 305 -7.33 0.18 -26.79
CA HIS A 305 -8.77 -0.05 -26.92
C HIS A 305 -9.58 1.12 -26.31
N GLU A 306 -9.25 1.53 -25.09
CA GLU A 306 -9.91 2.67 -24.42
C GLU A 306 -9.74 3.97 -25.20
N LEU A 307 -8.54 4.24 -25.73
CA LEU A 307 -8.30 5.40 -26.60
C LEU A 307 -9.15 5.37 -27.87
N GLY A 308 -9.46 4.19 -28.42
CA GLY A 308 -10.35 4.05 -29.56
C GLY A 308 -11.78 4.53 -29.26
N ALA A 309 -12.26 4.36 -28.02
CA ALA A 309 -13.56 4.89 -27.59
C ALA A 309 -13.49 6.39 -27.23
N GLU A 310 -12.38 6.85 -26.66
CA GLU A 310 -12.20 8.24 -26.23
C GLU A 310 -11.98 9.21 -27.40
N LEU A 311 -11.16 8.82 -28.39
CA LEU A 311 -10.75 9.66 -29.51
C LEU A 311 -11.82 9.73 -30.62
N SER A 312 -12.98 10.27 -30.28
CA SER A 312 -14.14 10.47 -31.16
C SER A 312 -14.00 11.66 -32.14
N ILE A 313 -12.77 12.11 -32.41
CA ILE A 313 -12.48 13.31 -33.19
C ILE A 313 -13.00 13.12 -34.63
N SER A 314 -13.92 13.99 -35.05
CA SER A 314 -14.49 13.94 -36.38
C SER A 314 -13.51 14.49 -37.42
N ARG A 315 -13.19 13.65 -38.41
CA ARG A 315 -12.43 14.06 -39.61
C ARG A 315 -13.06 15.27 -40.31
N ARG A 316 -14.40 15.40 -40.29
CA ARG A 316 -15.10 16.51 -40.95
C ARG A 316 -14.80 17.86 -40.28
N TYR A 317 -14.59 17.88 -38.97
CA TYR A 317 -14.40 19.12 -38.20
C TYR A 317 -12.94 19.42 -37.90
N ALA A 318 -12.14 18.41 -37.54
CA ALA A 318 -10.74 18.58 -37.15
C ALA A 318 -9.74 18.26 -38.28
N GLY A 319 -10.19 17.68 -39.39
CA GLY A 319 -9.32 17.17 -40.45
C GLY A 319 -8.62 15.88 -40.04
N CYS A 320 -7.69 15.42 -40.89
CA CYS A 320 -6.83 14.28 -40.63
C CYS A 320 -5.47 14.50 -41.33
N THR A 321 -4.39 14.01 -40.74
CA THR A 321 -3.08 14.05 -41.41
C THR A 321 -3.03 13.00 -42.51
N LYS A 322 -2.30 13.26 -43.60
CA LYS A 322 -2.14 12.29 -44.70
C LYS A 322 -1.58 10.93 -44.24
N ALA A 323 -0.69 10.94 -43.25
CA ALA A 323 -0.13 9.72 -42.68
C ALA A 323 -1.18 8.88 -41.95
N LEU A 324 -2.09 9.52 -41.21
CA LEU A 324 -3.18 8.83 -40.53
C LEU A 324 -4.24 8.33 -41.53
N GLU A 325 -4.50 9.07 -42.61
CA GLU A 325 -5.38 8.61 -43.70
C GLU A 325 -4.84 7.36 -44.40
N ALA A 326 -3.51 7.19 -44.48
CA ALA A 326 -2.88 6.02 -45.10
C ALA A 326 -2.95 4.74 -44.25
N LEU A 327 -3.35 4.83 -42.97
CA LEU A 327 -3.49 3.69 -42.06
C LEU A 327 -4.90 3.07 -42.06
N ALA A 328 -5.87 3.71 -42.72
CA ALA A 328 -7.26 3.26 -42.83
C ALA A 328 -7.46 2.38 -44.08
#